data_AF-A0A2V5XBG6-F1
#
_entry.id   AF-A0A2V5XBG6-F1
#
_cell.length_a   1.000
_cell.length_b   1.000
_cell.length_c   1.000
_cell.angle_alpha   90.00
_cell.angle_beta   90.00
_cell.angle_gamma   90.00
#
_symmetry.space_group_name_H-M   'P 1'
#
loop_
_entity.id
_entity.type
_entity.pdbx_description
1 polymer ?
#
loop_
_entity_poly.entity_id
_entity_poly.type
_entity_poly.pdbx_seq_one_letter_code
_entity_poly.pdbx_strand_id
1 'polypeptide(L)'
;PVGISFYTFQKVAFVIDTLALNRRLPRFLDYMNFAGFFPQIVAGPIERRQDLLPQMEQFRFHWLPAGIDDGARWIALGLFFKRCLADNIAQYVDVSAGNNPYLIWLANLLFGLRIYYDFAGYSLIAVGLGRCLGIRLTLNFLSPYCSTSIVEFWRRWHITLSQWFRDYLYIPLGGARTKYWAGTVAVVFIVSGLWHGAGWNFLIWGAMHASFLIVNRAAAKLSLPSLLGWALTMLATFFAWVSFYEPRTGVLMSKLQVLLSPTAYHAASLRAALNQFGPGHTATLAGLLVLTGAVLVLEWLSIRLKNEAYYYLRRPAATVSLVALTVLLASGQNNAFIYFAF
;
A
#
# COMPACT_ATOMS: atom_id res chain seq x y z
N PRO A 1 12.41 9.97 -15.15
CA PRO A 1 11.42 9.25 -15.97
C PRO A 1 10.38 8.56 -15.09
N VAL A 2 9.12 8.55 -15.49
CA VAL A 2 8.07 7.80 -14.77
C VAL A 2 8.48 6.32 -14.67
N GLY A 3 8.33 5.72 -13.49
CA GLY A 3 8.68 4.31 -13.23
C GLY A 3 10.16 4.00 -13.00
N ILE A 4 11.06 4.99 -13.01
CA ILE A 4 12.51 4.77 -12.79
C ILE A 4 12.83 4.01 -11.53
N SER A 5 12.10 4.33 -10.48
CA SER A 5 12.24 3.70 -9.18
C SER A 5 11.94 2.20 -9.22
N PHE A 6 10.84 1.80 -9.86
CA PHE A 6 10.38 0.41 -9.91
C PHE A 6 11.21 -0.46 -10.85
N TYR A 7 11.49 0.01 -12.07
CA TYR A 7 12.30 -0.79 -12.99
C TYR A 7 13.76 -0.89 -12.54
N THR A 8 14.27 0.05 -11.73
CA THR A 8 15.62 -0.06 -11.16
C THR A 8 15.69 -1.25 -10.22
N PHE A 9 14.72 -1.41 -9.32
CA PHE A 9 14.65 -2.60 -8.46
C PHE A 9 14.52 -3.90 -9.25
N GLN A 10 13.67 -3.93 -10.28
CA GLN A 10 13.51 -5.10 -11.14
C GLN A 10 14.82 -5.48 -11.84
N LYS A 11 15.54 -4.50 -12.38
CA LYS A 11 16.82 -4.71 -13.09
C LYS A 11 17.95 -5.11 -12.16
N VAL A 12 18.06 -4.48 -10.98
CA VAL A 12 19.06 -4.87 -9.97
C VAL A 12 18.82 -6.29 -9.49
N ALA A 13 17.56 -6.65 -9.19
CA ALA A 13 17.20 -8.02 -8.83
C ALA A 13 17.55 -9.01 -9.94
N PHE A 14 17.24 -8.68 -11.20
CA PHE A 14 17.59 -9.52 -12.35
C PHE A 14 19.09 -9.78 -12.43
N VAL A 15 19.94 -8.77 -12.27
CA VAL A 15 21.40 -8.92 -12.30
C VAL A 15 21.88 -9.79 -11.15
N ILE A 16 21.45 -9.49 -9.92
CA ILE A 16 21.84 -10.24 -8.73
C ILE A 16 21.43 -11.71 -8.85
N ASP A 17 20.18 -11.99 -9.24
CA ASP A 17 19.67 -13.36 -9.41
C ASP A 17 20.43 -14.13 -10.48
N THR A 18 20.77 -13.46 -11.59
CA THR A 18 21.49 -14.08 -12.70
C THR A 18 22.89 -14.52 -12.24
N LEU A 19 23.59 -13.65 -11.52
CA LEU A 19 24.94 -13.91 -11.01
C LEU A 19 24.93 -14.91 -9.86
N ALA A 20 24.11 -14.68 -8.83
CA ALA A 20 24.09 -15.48 -7.61
C ALA A 20 23.58 -16.91 -7.83
N LEU A 21 22.64 -17.11 -8.75
CA LEU A 21 22.07 -18.43 -9.07
C LEU A 21 22.69 -19.06 -10.33
N ASN A 22 23.74 -18.45 -10.90
CA ASN A 22 24.41 -18.89 -12.14
C ASN A 22 23.41 -19.24 -13.26
N ARG A 23 22.43 -18.36 -13.51
CA ARG A 23 21.37 -18.59 -14.51
C ARG A 23 21.82 -18.08 -15.88
N ARG A 24 21.42 -18.79 -16.93
CA ARG A 24 21.65 -18.38 -18.33
C ARG A 24 20.95 -17.05 -18.63
N LEU A 25 21.57 -16.19 -19.43
CA LEU A 25 20.89 -15.00 -19.95
C LEU A 25 19.73 -15.39 -20.89
N PRO A 26 18.56 -14.75 -20.76
CA PRO A 26 17.46 -14.93 -21.70
C PRO A 26 17.81 -14.37 -23.07
N ARG A 27 16.98 -14.66 -24.09
CA ARG A 27 17.12 -14.00 -25.39
C ARG A 27 16.83 -12.51 -25.22
N PHE A 28 17.40 -11.69 -26.11
CA PHE A 28 17.25 -10.24 -26.04
C PHE A 28 15.79 -9.78 -26.00
N LEU A 29 14.93 -10.36 -26.86
CA LEU A 29 13.50 -10.02 -26.89
C LEU A 29 12.77 -10.45 -25.62
N ASP A 30 13.09 -11.61 -25.05
CA ASP A 30 12.48 -12.08 -23.79
C ASP A 30 12.86 -11.15 -22.63
N TYR A 31 14.10 -10.66 -22.61
CA TYR A 31 14.53 -9.65 -21.65
C TYR A 31 13.82 -8.30 -21.86
N MET A 32 13.68 -7.84 -23.10
CA MET A 32 12.93 -6.61 -23.40
C MET A 32 11.46 -6.72 -22.97
N ASN A 33 10.82 -7.88 -23.18
CA ASN A 33 9.45 -8.13 -22.71
C ASN A 33 9.38 -8.16 -21.18
N PHE A 34 10.33 -8.80 -20.51
CA PHE A 34 10.42 -8.82 -19.04
C PHE A 34 10.60 -7.41 -18.44
N ALA A 35 11.52 -6.62 -19.01
CA ALA A 35 11.86 -5.29 -18.51
C ALA A 35 10.83 -4.21 -18.92
N GLY A 36 10.14 -4.44 -20.04
CA GLY A 36 9.19 -3.51 -20.65
C GLY A 36 7.73 -3.91 -20.49
N PHE A 37 7.41 -4.89 -19.63
CA PHE A 37 6.03 -5.38 -19.47
C PHE A 37 5.09 -4.25 -19.01
N PHE A 38 4.35 -3.69 -19.95
CA PHE A 38 3.63 -2.42 -19.77
C PHE A 38 2.63 -2.40 -18.60
N PRO A 39 1.94 -3.51 -18.22
CA PRO A 39 0.99 -3.47 -17.10
C PRO A 39 1.64 -3.05 -15.78
N GLN A 40 2.93 -3.35 -15.58
CA GLN A 40 3.62 -3.07 -14.31
C GLN A 40 4.65 -1.94 -14.35
N ILE A 41 5.00 -1.42 -15.53
CA ILE A 41 6.25 -0.63 -15.71
C ILE A 41 6.31 0.66 -14.89
N VAL A 42 5.18 1.32 -14.68
CA VAL A 42 5.13 2.63 -14.03
C VAL A 42 5.19 2.53 -12.50
N ALA A 43 4.35 1.70 -11.90
CA ALA A 43 4.29 1.50 -10.45
C ALA A 43 3.61 0.16 -10.09
N GLY A 44 3.75 -0.86 -10.92
CA GLY A 44 3.15 -2.17 -10.67
C GLY A 44 3.98 -3.04 -9.73
N PRO A 45 3.60 -4.33 -9.61
CA PRO A 45 4.38 -5.33 -8.89
C PRO A 45 5.85 -5.36 -9.37
N ILE A 46 6.78 -5.36 -8.42
CA ILE A 46 8.23 -5.50 -8.69
C ILE A 46 8.52 -6.99 -8.88
N GLU A 47 8.26 -7.48 -10.09
CA GLU A 47 8.39 -8.90 -10.40
C GLU A 47 9.84 -9.41 -10.36
N ARG A 48 9.99 -10.67 -9.97
CA ARG A 48 11.29 -11.34 -9.95
C ARG A 48 11.60 -12.00 -11.26
N ARG A 49 12.89 -12.21 -11.50
CA ARG A 49 13.37 -13.02 -12.61
C ARG A 49 12.70 -14.41 -12.60
N GLN A 50 12.70 -15.08 -11.45
CA GLN A 50 12.17 -16.44 -11.32
C GLN A 50 10.66 -16.56 -11.59
N ASP A 51 9.90 -15.47 -11.39
CA ASP A 51 8.43 -15.49 -11.45
C ASP A 51 7.93 -15.03 -12.83
N LEU A 52 8.48 -13.94 -13.37
CA LEU A 52 7.99 -13.35 -14.63
C LEU A 52 8.76 -13.81 -15.87
N LEU A 53 10.07 -14.00 -15.80
CA LEU A 53 10.87 -14.31 -16.99
C LEU A 53 10.46 -15.64 -17.66
N PRO A 54 10.19 -16.74 -16.93
CA PRO A 54 9.72 -17.97 -17.55
C PRO A 54 8.40 -17.78 -18.31
N GLN A 55 7.51 -16.92 -17.81
CA GLN A 55 6.24 -16.59 -18.47
C GLN A 55 6.48 -15.81 -19.77
N MET A 56 7.52 -14.97 -19.84
CA MET A 56 7.92 -14.25 -21.06
C MET A 56 8.55 -15.19 -22.10
N GLU A 57 9.46 -16.07 -21.69
CA GLU A 57 10.12 -17.03 -22.58
C GLU A 57 9.12 -18.03 -23.19
N GLN A 58 8.10 -18.40 -22.43
CA GLN A 58 7.03 -19.31 -22.85
C GLN A 58 5.83 -18.59 -23.46
N PHE A 59 5.86 -17.25 -23.55
CA PHE A 59 4.68 -16.48 -23.91
C PHE A 59 4.15 -16.86 -25.29
N ARG A 60 2.86 -17.21 -25.33
CA ARG A 60 2.08 -17.39 -26.55
C ARG A 60 0.77 -16.68 -26.33
N PHE A 61 0.53 -15.62 -27.12
CA PHE A 61 -0.67 -14.83 -26.96
C PHE A 61 -1.92 -15.67 -27.27
N HIS A 62 -2.83 -15.72 -26.32
CA HIS A 62 -4.12 -16.38 -26.49
C HIS A 62 -5.17 -15.73 -25.59
N TRP A 63 -6.29 -15.32 -26.19
CA TRP A 63 -7.45 -14.83 -25.45
C TRP A 63 -8.20 -16.01 -24.85
N LEU A 64 -7.93 -16.30 -23.58
CA LEU A 64 -8.67 -17.29 -22.82
C LEU A 64 -9.88 -16.62 -22.16
N PRO A 65 -11.13 -17.04 -22.43
CA PRO A 65 -12.31 -16.46 -21.81
C PRO A 65 -12.23 -16.40 -20.27
N ALA A 66 -11.65 -17.42 -19.64
CA ALA A 66 -11.42 -17.45 -18.20
C ALA A 66 -10.39 -16.40 -17.72
N GLY A 67 -9.35 -16.12 -18.52
CA GLY A 67 -8.36 -15.08 -18.22
C GLY A 67 -8.94 -13.68 -18.36
N ILE A 68 -9.80 -13.47 -19.36
CA ILE A 68 -10.54 -12.21 -19.55
C ILE A 68 -11.52 -11.99 -18.39
N ASP A 69 -12.29 -13.01 -17.99
CA ASP A 69 -13.24 -12.90 -16.87
C ASP A 69 -12.54 -12.60 -15.54
N ASP A 70 -11.47 -13.34 -15.17
CA ASP A 70 -10.70 -13.05 -13.96
C ASP A 70 -10.04 -11.65 -14.04
N GLY A 71 -9.47 -11.31 -15.19
CA GLY A 71 -8.85 -10.01 -15.43
C GLY A 71 -9.83 -8.84 -15.31
N ALA A 72 -11.03 -8.96 -15.87
CA ALA A 72 -12.08 -7.96 -15.79
C ALA A 72 -12.54 -7.72 -14.34
N ARG A 73 -12.62 -8.78 -13.51
CA ARG A 73 -12.96 -8.64 -12.09
C ARG A 73 -11.89 -7.90 -11.30
N TRP A 74 -10.62 -8.15 -11.58
CA TRP A 74 -9.50 -7.40 -10.98
C TRP A 74 -9.48 -5.93 -11.42
N ILE A 75 -9.69 -5.67 -12.72
CA ILE A 75 -9.76 -4.31 -13.27
C ILE A 75 -10.93 -3.54 -12.65
N ALA A 76 -12.12 -4.13 -12.57
CA ALA A 76 -13.29 -3.50 -11.97
C ALA A 76 -13.07 -3.15 -10.49
N LEU A 77 -12.49 -4.08 -9.71
CA LEU A 77 -12.13 -3.81 -8.31
C LEU A 77 -11.08 -2.69 -8.20
N GLY A 78 -10.06 -2.72 -9.04
CA GLY A 78 -9.00 -1.71 -9.03
C GLY A 78 -9.50 -0.32 -9.43
N LEU A 79 -10.37 -0.24 -10.44
CA LEU A 79 -11.04 1.00 -10.84
C LEU A 79 -11.94 1.54 -9.75
N PHE A 80 -12.69 0.68 -9.06
CA PHE A 80 -13.49 1.08 -7.91
C PHE A 80 -12.63 1.65 -6.77
N PHE A 81 -11.56 0.94 -6.38
CA PHE A 81 -10.61 1.44 -5.37
C PHE A 81 -10.02 2.79 -5.76
N LYS A 82 -9.56 2.95 -7.00
CA LYS A 82 -8.93 4.19 -7.47
C LYS A 82 -9.94 5.34 -7.62
N ARG A 83 -10.97 5.15 -8.45
CA ARG A 83 -11.87 6.22 -8.91
C ARG A 83 -13.02 6.50 -7.95
N CYS A 84 -13.51 5.49 -7.23
CA CYS A 84 -14.63 5.65 -6.29
C CYS A 84 -14.17 5.92 -4.86
N LEU A 85 -13.12 5.26 -4.38
CA LEU A 85 -12.64 5.45 -3.01
C LEU A 85 -11.53 6.50 -2.95
N ALA A 86 -10.35 6.20 -3.51
CA ALA A 86 -9.17 7.04 -3.33
C ALA A 86 -9.35 8.47 -3.85
N ASP A 87 -9.91 8.62 -5.06
CA ASP A 87 -10.09 9.93 -5.68
C ASP A 87 -11.13 10.81 -4.94
N ASN A 88 -12.18 10.22 -4.35
CA ASN A 88 -13.11 10.98 -3.52
C ASN A 88 -12.49 11.30 -2.15
N ILE A 89 -11.75 10.38 -1.54
CA ILE A 89 -11.07 10.62 -0.26
C ILE A 89 -10.04 11.74 -0.42
N ALA A 90 -9.36 11.81 -1.56
CA ALA A 90 -8.33 12.81 -1.85
C ALA A 90 -8.79 14.26 -1.64
N GLN A 91 -10.07 14.56 -1.86
CA GLN A 91 -10.64 15.90 -1.70
C GLN A 91 -10.70 16.36 -0.24
N TYR A 92 -10.63 15.42 0.70
CA TYR A 92 -10.76 15.67 2.14
C TYR A 92 -9.44 15.50 2.90
N VAL A 93 -8.37 15.08 2.22
CA VAL A 93 -7.04 15.00 2.82
C VAL A 93 -6.46 16.40 2.92
N ASP A 94 -6.73 17.07 4.04
CA ASP A 94 -6.16 18.38 4.34
C ASP A 94 -4.82 18.24 5.09
N VAL A 95 -3.72 18.35 4.36
CA VAL A 95 -2.37 18.36 4.94
C VAL A 95 -2.06 19.64 5.71
N SER A 96 -2.87 20.70 5.57
CA SER A 96 -2.71 21.95 6.31
C SER A 96 -3.35 21.92 7.70
N ALA A 97 -3.97 20.80 8.10
CA ALA A 97 -4.50 20.58 9.44
C ALA A 97 -3.52 21.15 10.48
N GLY A 98 -3.91 22.28 11.08
CA GLY A 98 -3.07 23.04 12.01
C GLY A 98 -2.83 22.28 13.31
N ASN A 99 -2.73 22.98 14.43
CA ASN A 99 -2.42 22.36 15.73
C ASN A 99 -3.63 21.66 16.40
N ASN A 100 -4.58 21.13 15.62
CA ASN A 100 -5.75 20.42 16.15
C ASN A 100 -5.55 18.89 16.04
N PRO A 101 -5.43 18.15 17.16
CA PRO A 101 -5.12 16.72 17.13
C PRO A 101 -6.21 15.88 16.43
N TYR A 102 -7.49 16.27 16.53
CA TYR A 102 -8.59 15.55 15.89
C TYR A 102 -8.52 15.66 14.37
N LEU A 103 -8.16 16.84 13.85
CA LEU A 103 -7.96 17.04 12.41
C LEU A 103 -6.71 16.35 11.90
N ILE A 104 -5.63 16.30 12.69
CA ILE A 104 -4.42 15.54 12.33
C ILE A 104 -4.73 14.04 12.25
N TRP A 105 -5.47 13.47 13.22
CA TRP A 105 -5.89 12.07 13.16
C TRP A 105 -6.83 11.79 11.99
N LEU A 106 -7.77 12.71 11.69
CA LEU A 106 -8.62 12.59 10.52
C LEU A 106 -7.79 12.62 9.23
N ALA A 107 -6.83 13.53 9.11
CA ALA A 107 -5.92 13.60 7.97
C ALA A 107 -5.09 12.31 7.84
N ASN A 108 -4.56 11.77 8.95
CA ASN A 108 -3.86 10.49 8.97
C ASN A 108 -4.73 9.33 8.47
N LEU A 109 -5.98 9.25 8.95
CA LEU A 109 -6.96 8.25 8.54
C LEU A 109 -7.27 8.34 7.04
N LEU A 110 -7.65 9.53 6.58
CA LEU A 110 -8.01 9.76 5.18
C LEU A 110 -6.81 9.55 4.26
N PHE A 111 -5.63 10.02 4.66
CA PHE A 111 -4.40 9.77 3.91
C PHE A 111 -4.10 8.27 3.83
N GLY A 112 -4.17 7.53 4.95
CA GLY A 112 -3.96 6.08 4.97
C GLY A 112 -4.91 5.34 4.03
N LEU A 113 -6.21 5.62 4.12
CA LEU A 113 -7.20 5.02 3.22
C LEU A 113 -6.94 5.40 1.75
N ARG A 114 -6.62 6.66 1.47
CA ARG A 114 -6.26 7.12 0.12
C ARG A 114 -5.04 6.37 -0.41
N ILE A 115 -3.91 6.37 0.30
CA ILE A 115 -2.68 5.72 -0.17
C ILE A 115 -2.90 4.23 -0.42
N TYR A 116 -3.70 3.57 0.41
CA TYR A 116 -4.06 2.18 0.21
C TYR A 116 -4.88 1.98 -1.06
N TYR A 117 -6.04 2.62 -1.19
CA TYR A 117 -6.95 2.37 -2.31
C TYR A 117 -6.40 2.90 -3.64
N ASP A 118 -5.61 3.98 -3.63
CA ASP A 118 -4.99 4.51 -4.82
C ASP A 118 -3.96 3.51 -5.38
N PHE A 119 -3.08 3.02 -4.51
CA PHE A 119 -1.98 2.16 -4.91
C PHE A 119 -2.41 0.72 -5.12
N ALA A 120 -3.27 0.19 -4.25
CA ALA A 120 -3.90 -1.11 -4.48
C ALA A 120 -4.74 -1.05 -5.76
N GLY A 121 -5.53 0.00 -5.98
CA GLY A 121 -6.33 0.17 -7.20
C GLY A 121 -5.50 0.07 -8.47
N TYR A 122 -4.40 0.84 -8.54
CA TYR A 122 -3.43 0.76 -9.63
C TYR A 122 -2.85 -0.66 -9.80
N SER A 123 -2.38 -1.27 -8.70
CA SER A 123 -1.77 -2.61 -8.73
C SER A 123 -2.76 -3.70 -9.18
N LEU A 124 -4.03 -3.59 -8.79
CA LEU A 124 -5.09 -4.53 -9.18
C LEU A 124 -5.44 -4.42 -10.66
N ILE A 125 -5.47 -3.19 -11.21
CA ILE A 125 -5.64 -2.98 -12.66
C ILE A 125 -4.48 -3.62 -13.42
N ALA A 126 -3.24 -3.42 -12.97
CA ALA A 126 -2.06 -4.06 -13.56
C ALA A 126 -2.16 -5.60 -13.55
N VAL A 127 -2.55 -6.19 -12.41
CA VAL A 127 -2.78 -7.64 -12.29
C VAL A 127 -3.86 -8.10 -13.25
N GLY A 128 -4.99 -7.39 -13.34
CA GLY A 128 -6.08 -7.76 -14.22
C GLY A 128 -5.71 -7.70 -15.70
N LEU A 129 -4.96 -6.68 -16.12
CA LEU A 129 -4.38 -6.61 -17.48
C LEU A 129 -3.42 -7.77 -17.74
N GLY A 130 -2.58 -8.12 -16.76
CA GLY A 130 -1.74 -9.31 -16.83
C GLY A 130 -2.56 -10.58 -17.09
N ARG A 131 -3.65 -10.79 -16.31
CA ARG A 131 -4.53 -11.95 -16.45
C ARG A 131 -5.18 -12.03 -17.84
N CYS A 132 -5.63 -10.91 -18.38
CA CYS A 132 -6.16 -10.83 -19.75
C CYS A 132 -5.14 -11.26 -20.81
N LEU A 133 -3.85 -10.99 -20.57
CA LEU A 133 -2.74 -11.40 -21.45
C LEU A 133 -2.22 -12.82 -21.17
N GLY A 134 -2.75 -13.52 -20.16
CA GLY A 134 -2.25 -14.83 -19.74
C GLY A 134 -1.01 -14.79 -18.84
N ILE A 135 -0.63 -13.61 -18.33
CA ILE A 135 0.49 -13.40 -17.41
C ILE A 135 -0.02 -13.24 -15.98
N ARG A 136 0.58 -13.96 -15.04
CA ARG A 136 0.24 -13.88 -13.62
C ARG A 136 1.23 -12.98 -12.91
N LEU A 137 0.79 -11.77 -12.58
CA LEU A 137 1.50 -10.85 -11.70
C LEU A 137 1.19 -11.12 -10.23
N THR A 138 2.16 -10.80 -9.37
CA THR A 138 2.10 -10.86 -7.92
C THR A 138 1.20 -9.76 -7.37
N LEU A 139 0.34 -10.09 -6.41
CA LEU A 139 -0.47 -9.08 -5.71
C LEU A 139 0.40 -8.28 -4.75
N ASN A 140 0.35 -6.95 -4.86
CA ASN A 140 1.07 -6.06 -3.94
C ASN A 140 0.37 -5.89 -2.60
N PHE A 141 -0.95 -6.08 -2.53
CA PHE A 141 -1.74 -5.82 -1.34
C PHE A 141 -2.70 -6.95 -1.04
N LEU A 142 -2.67 -7.46 0.20
CA LEU A 142 -3.53 -8.56 0.68
C LEU A 142 -4.35 -8.12 1.90
N SER A 143 -5.19 -7.10 1.72
CA SER A 143 -6.02 -6.49 2.77
C SER A 143 -5.21 -6.11 4.02
N PRO A 144 -4.21 -5.22 3.89
CA PRO A 144 -3.24 -4.92 4.94
C PRO A 144 -3.85 -4.34 6.22
N TYR A 145 -5.00 -3.65 6.13
CA TYR A 145 -5.71 -3.11 7.29
C TYR A 145 -6.49 -4.15 8.10
N CYS A 146 -6.47 -5.42 7.68
CA CYS A 146 -6.93 -6.56 8.48
C CYS A 146 -5.84 -7.13 9.40
N SER A 147 -4.63 -6.56 9.39
CA SER A 147 -3.48 -7.13 10.11
C SER A 147 -3.56 -6.94 11.62
N THR A 148 -3.20 -7.97 12.36
CA THR A 148 -3.19 -8.01 13.84
C THR A 148 -1.81 -7.78 14.45
N SER A 149 -0.78 -7.63 13.62
CA SER A 149 0.57 -7.24 14.02
C SER A 149 1.25 -6.40 12.92
N ILE A 150 2.23 -5.58 13.29
CA ILE A 150 2.99 -4.79 12.32
C ILE A 150 3.80 -5.67 11.36
N VAL A 151 4.23 -6.86 11.80
CA VAL A 151 4.90 -7.85 10.93
C VAL A 151 3.93 -8.39 9.89
N GLU A 152 2.69 -8.69 10.29
CA GLU A 152 1.64 -9.10 9.36
C GLU A 152 1.30 -7.98 8.37
N PHE A 153 1.23 -6.73 8.83
CA PHE A 153 0.98 -5.56 7.98
C PHE A 153 1.99 -5.48 6.82
N TRP A 154 3.30 -5.56 7.11
CA TRP A 154 4.34 -5.53 6.07
C TRP A 154 4.43 -6.80 5.20
N ARG A 155 3.78 -7.89 5.60
CA ARG A 155 3.58 -9.06 4.74
C ARG A 155 2.39 -8.93 3.80
N ARG A 156 1.52 -7.93 4.04
CA ARG A 156 0.29 -7.67 3.26
C ARG A 156 0.32 -6.33 2.53
N TRP A 157 1.26 -5.44 2.87
CA TRP A 157 1.44 -4.11 2.28
C TRP A 157 2.63 -4.10 1.33
N HIS A 158 2.43 -3.61 0.10
CA HIS A 158 3.46 -3.48 -0.93
C HIS A 158 4.42 -4.69 -1.03
N ILE A 159 3.84 -5.87 -1.13
CA ILE A 159 4.50 -7.17 -0.94
C ILE A 159 5.75 -7.32 -1.79
N THR A 160 5.72 -6.93 -3.07
CA THR A 160 6.90 -7.12 -3.94
C THR A 160 8.08 -6.27 -3.50
N LEU A 161 7.84 -5.07 -2.98
CA LEU A 161 8.90 -4.20 -2.44
C LEU A 161 9.42 -4.74 -1.11
N SER A 162 8.52 -5.15 -0.21
CA SER A 162 8.93 -5.74 1.06
C SER A 162 9.73 -7.03 0.86
N GLN A 163 9.37 -7.85 -0.13
CA GLN A 163 10.16 -9.01 -0.55
C GLN A 163 11.50 -8.56 -1.17
N TRP A 164 11.52 -7.51 -1.99
CA TRP A 164 12.75 -6.92 -2.53
C TRP A 164 13.74 -6.58 -1.41
N PHE A 165 13.32 -5.75 -0.45
CA PHE A 165 14.17 -5.41 0.68
C PHE A 165 14.55 -6.62 1.52
N ARG A 166 13.64 -7.58 1.72
CA ARG A 166 13.93 -8.80 2.48
C ARG A 166 15.05 -9.61 1.82
N ASP A 167 14.92 -9.88 0.53
CA ASP A 167 15.76 -10.86 -0.16
C ASP A 167 17.12 -10.28 -0.57
N TYR A 168 17.18 -8.98 -0.88
CA TYR A 168 18.38 -8.33 -1.43
C TYR A 168 19.10 -7.40 -0.44
N LEU A 169 18.50 -7.11 0.71
CA LEU A 169 19.12 -6.28 1.75
C LEU A 169 19.09 -6.95 3.12
N TYR A 170 17.91 -7.32 3.62
CA TYR A 170 17.76 -7.88 4.97
C TYR A 170 18.51 -9.22 5.15
N ILE A 171 18.27 -10.20 4.28
CA ILE A 171 18.88 -11.53 4.37
C ILE A 171 20.41 -11.46 4.18
N PRO A 172 20.95 -10.75 3.16
CA PRO A 172 22.40 -10.59 3.00
C PRO A 172 23.09 -9.93 4.20
N LEU A 173 22.42 -9.01 4.90
CA LEU A 173 22.91 -8.39 6.15
C LEU A 173 22.76 -9.29 7.40
N GLY A 174 22.51 -10.58 7.22
CA GLY A 174 22.39 -11.59 8.29
C GLY A 174 20.97 -11.77 8.84
N GLY A 175 20.03 -10.93 8.42
CA GLY A 175 18.60 -11.02 8.75
C GLY A 175 18.32 -11.22 10.22
N ALA A 176 17.47 -12.21 10.53
CA ALA A 176 17.04 -12.51 11.89
C ALA A 176 18.02 -13.35 12.71
N ARG A 177 19.10 -13.85 12.08
CA ARG A 177 19.99 -14.88 12.64
C ARG A 177 21.17 -14.31 13.44
N THR A 178 21.43 -13.01 13.31
CA THR A 178 22.55 -12.35 14.00
C THR A 178 22.08 -11.65 15.26
N LYS A 179 23.00 -11.41 16.21
CA LYS A 179 22.74 -10.57 17.38
C LYS A 179 22.42 -9.11 17.02
N TYR A 180 22.73 -8.69 15.79
CA TYR A 180 22.49 -7.36 15.25
C TYR A 180 21.15 -7.22 14.51
N TRP A 181 20.24 -8.18 14.64
CA TRP A 181 18.99 -8.21 13.88
C TRP A 181 18.19 -6.90 13.94
N ALA A 182 18.21 -6.19 15.08
CA ALA A 182 17.52 -4.91 15.24
C ALA A 182 18.15 -3.81 14.38
N GLY A 183 19.49 -3.77 14.33
CA GLY A 183 20.23 -2.89 13.42
C GLY A 183 19.95 -3.20 11.96
N THR A 184 19.85 -4.49 11.60
CA THR A 184 19.49 -4.89 10.23
C THR A 184 18.08 -4.43 9.86
N VAL A 185 17.10 -4.54 10.76
CA VAL A 185 15.73 -4.00 10.55
C VAL A 185 15.77 -2.49 10.38
N ALA A 186 16.53 -1.78 11.24
CA ALA A 186 16.66 -0.33 11.16
C ALA A 186 17.24 0.12 9.83
N VAL A 187 18.34 -0.49 9.37
CA VAL A 187 18.96 -0.19 8.07
C VAL A 187 17.97 -0.41 6.93
N VAL A 188 17.25 -1.54 6.93
CA VAL A 188 16.29 -1.84 5.86
C VAL A 188 15.20 -0.78 5.75
N PHE A 189 14.59 -0.38 6.87
CA PHE A 189 13.53 0.63 6.85
C PHE A 189 14.04 2.05 6.60
N ILE A 190 15.24 2.39 7.06
CA ILE A 190 15.88 3.68 6.74
C ILE A 190 16.14 3.77 5.24
N VAL A 191 16.73 2.72 4.63
CA VAL A 191 16.95 2.67 3.17
C VAL A 191 15.61 2.68 2.43
N SER A 192 14.58 1.99 2.94
CA SER A 192 13.22 2.07 2.38
C SER A 192 12.63 3.47 2.45
N GLY A 193 12.84 4.21 3.55
CA GLY A 193 12.44 5.60 3.67
C GLY A 193 13.17 6.48 2.65
N LEU A 194 14.50 6.39 2.59
CA LEU A 194 15.32 7.15 1.64
C LEU A 194 14.95 6.87 0.17
N TRP A 195 14.50 5.65 -0.12
CA TRP A 195 13.99 5.28 -1.43
C TRP A 195 12.70 6.03 -1.80
N HIS A 196 11.83 6.33 -0.84
CA HIS A 196 10.63 7.13 -1.08
C HIS A 196 10.95 8.61 -1.33
N GLY A 197 12.02 9.14 -0.71
CA GLY A 197 12.52 10.48 -0.99
C GLY A 197 13.65 10.91 -0.05
N ALA A 198 14.35 11.98 -0.41
CA ALA A 198 15.51 12.48 0.34
C ALA A 198 15.14 13.37 1.56
N GLY A 199 13.85 13.55 1.85
CA GLY A 199 13.37 14.37 2.96
C GLY A 199 13.48 13.70 4.33
N TRP A 200 13.63 14.50 5.39
CA TRP A 200 13.66 14.03 6.78
C TRP A 200 12.39 13.28 7.19
N ASN A 201 11.25 13.66 6.62
CA ASN A 201 9.96 13.04 6.87
C ASN A 201 9.99 11.53 6.53
N PHE A 202 10.64 11.13 5.43
CA PHE A 202 10.79 9.72 5.07
C PHE A 202 11.79 8.95 5.95
N LEU A 203 12.86 9.60 6.40
CA LEU A 203 13.78 8.99 7.36
C LEU A 203 13.10 8.73 8.70
N ILE A 204 12.30 9.68 9.18
CA ILE A 204 11.50 9.55 10.40
C ILE A 204 10.45 8.45 10.25
N TRP A 205 9.76 8.40 9.11
CA TRP A 205 8.82 7.33 8.78
C TRP A 205 9.50 5.94 8.82
N GLY A 206 10.69 5.81 8.21
CA GLY A 206 11.48 4.58 8.25
C GLY A 206 11.88 4.19 9.67
N ALA A 207 12.37 5.16 10.46
CA ALA A 207 12.74 4.94 11.86
C ALA A 207 11.56 4.52 12.75
N MET A 208 10.36 5.07 12.51
CA MET A 208 9.13 4.67 13.21
C MET A 208 8.78 3.21 12.91
N HIS A 209 8.74 2.81 11.64
CA HIS A 209 8.42 1.43 11.30
C HIS A 209 9.48 0.43 11.76
N ALA A 210 10.78 0.77 11.68
CA ALA A 210 11.83 -0.03 12.28
C ALA A 210 11.59 -0.25 13.77
N SER A 211 11.30 0.82 14.52
CA SER A 211 10.99 0.77 15.94
C SER A 211 9.79 -0.13 16.21
N PHE A 212 8.71 -0.02 15.44
CA PHE A 212 7.53 -0.86 15.60
C PHE A 212 7.83 -2.35 15.39
N LEU A 213 8.61 -2.71 14.36
CA LEU A 213 8.99 -4.12 14.14
C LEU A 213 9.92 -4.65 15.25
N ILE A 214 10.86 -3.83 15.71
CA ILE A 214 11.78 -4.19 16.80
C ILE A 214 10.99 -4.45 18.08
N VAL A 215 10.09 -3.53 18.45
CA VAL A 215 9.22 -3.68 19.62
C VAL A 215 8.30 -4.89 19.46
N ASN A 216 7.67 -5.07 18.30
CA ASN A 216 6.80 -6.21 18.05
C ASN A 216 7.53 -7.55 18.21
N ARG A 217 8.77 -7.66 17.71
CA ARG A 217 9.60 -8.85 17.88
C ARG A 217 10.07 -9.05 19.32
N ALA A 218 10.45 -7.98 20.02
CA ALA A 218 10.82 -8.05 21.43
C ALA A 218 9.64 -8.47 22.31
N ALA A 219 8.43 -8.02 21.95
CA ALA A 219 7.17 -8.35 22.59
C ALA A 219 6.54 -9.66 22.08
N ALA A 220 7.23 -10.47 21.26
CA ALA A 220 6.62 -11.64 20.61
C ALA A 220 6.10 -12.71 21.59
N LYS A 221 6.56 -12.70 22.85
CA LYS A 221 6.04 -13.59 23.91
C LYS A 221 4.71 -13.11 24.50
N LEU A 222 4.34 -11.85 24.29
CA LEU A 222 3.07 -11.29 24.75
C LEU A 222 1.96 -11.75 23.79
N SER A 223 1.05 -12.58 24.30
CA SER A 223 -0.14 -12.96 23.55
C SER A 223 -1.19 -11.87 23.70
N LEU A 224 -1.38 -11.08 22.64
CA LEU A 224 -2.41 -10.03 22.61
C LEU A 224 -3.71 -10.60 22.01
N PRO A 225 -4.89 -10.25 22.57
CA PRO A 225 -6.16 -10.50 21.92
C PRO A 225 -6.18 -9.90 20.50
N SER A 226 -6.77 -10.61 19.54
CA SER A 226 -6.70 -10.21 18.12
C SER A 226 -7.19 -8.77 17.85
N LEU A 227 -8.24 -8.34 18.55
CA LEU A 227 -8.76 -6.97 18.44
C LEU A 227 -7.77 -5.93 18.95
N LEU A 228 -7.09 -6.20 20.07
CA LEU A 228 -6.08 -5.31 20.63
C LEU A 228 -4.83 -5.25 19.73
N GLY A 229 -4.37 -6.40 19.24
CA GLY A 229 -3.26 -6.45 18.28
C GLY A 229 -3.56 -5.67 16.99
N TRP A 230 -4.77 -5.82 16.46
CA TRP A 230 -5.27 -5.03 15.33
C TRP A 230 -5.29 -3.54 15.64
N ALA A 231 -5.90 -3.12 16.77
CA ALA A 231 -6.00 -1.72 17.16
C ALA A 231 -4.61 -1.07 17.31
N LEU A 232 -3.66 -1.75 17.96
CA LEU A 232 -2.28 -1.27 18.10
C LEU A 232 -1.56 -1.19 16.75
N THR A 233 -1.79 -2.17 15.87
CA THR A 233 -1.19 -2.16 14.52
C THR A 233 -1.73 -1.02 13.68
N MET A 234 -3.05 -0.79 13.68
CA MET A 234 -3.66 0.32 12.97
C MET A 234 -3.19 1.65 13.56
N LEU A 235 -3.22 1.81 14.89
CA LEU A 235 -2.75 3.03 15.54
C LEU A 235 -1.30 3.36 15.14
N ALA A 236 -0.40 2.38 15.18
CA ALA A 236 1.00 2.58 14.79
C ALA A 236 1.15 2.96 13.31
N THR A 237 0.46 2.23 12.41
CA THR A 237 0.50 2.50 10.97
C THR A 237 -0.07 3.88 10.62
N PHE A 238 -1.24 4.23 11.15
CA PHE A 238 -1.88 5.52 10.90
C PHE A 238 -1.14 6.68 11.55
N PHE A 239 -0.51 6.47 12.70
CA PHE A 239 0.38 7.45 13.32
C PHE A 239 1.58 7.75 12.40
N ALA A 240 2.24 6.72 11.85
CA ALA A 240 3.41 6.91 10.99
C ALA A 240 3.10 7.66 9.69
N TRP A 241 1.86 7.61 9.18
CA TRP A 241 1.49 8.29 7.95
C TRP A 241 1.67 9.81 7.98
N VAL A 242 1.62 10.45 9.15
CA VAL A 242 1.93 11.89 9.28
C VAL A 242 3.32 12.24 8.73
N SER A 243 4.29 11.36 8.96
CA SER A 243 5.67 11.50 8.45
C SER A 243 5.77 11.20 6.96
N PHE A 244 4.79 10.51 6.38
CA PHE A 244 4.80 10.21 4.95
C PHE A 244 4.27 11.39 4.12
N TYR A 245 3.23 12.09 4.59
CA TYR A 245 2.59 13.16 3.82
C TYR A 245 3.03 14.59 4.18
N GLU A 246 3.65 14.85 5.34
CA GLU A 246 4.10 16.21 5.72
C GLU A 246 5.61 16.37 5.42
N PRO A 247 5.99 17.07 4.33
CA PRO A 247 7.39 17.23 3.94
C PRO A 247 8.14 18.27 4.78
N ARG A 248 7.43 19.22 5.42
CA ARG A 248 8.07 20.29 6.18
C ARG A 248 8.40 19.78 7.58
N THR A 249 9.68 19.53 7.85
CA THR A 249 10.15 18.97 9.13
C THR A 249 9.63 19.72 10.35
N GLY A 250 9.61 21.07 10.33
CA GLY A 250 9.10 21.86 11.46
C GLY A 250 7.61 21.64 11.73
N VAL A 251 6.79 21.54 10.68
CA VAL A 251 5.35 21.26 10.81
C VAL A 251 5.13 19.82 11.23
N LEU A 252 5.89 18.87 10.67
CA LEU A 252 5.85 17.46 11.07
C LEU A 252 6.14 17.28 12.57
N MET A 253 7.22 17.89 13.07
CA MET A 253 7.57 17.82 14.50
C MET A 253 6.46 18.42 15.37
N SER A 254 5.90 19.56 14.96
CA SER A 254 4.78 20.19 15.67
C SER A 254 3.55 19.29 15.72
N LYS A 255 3.17 18.66 14.60
CA LYS A 255 2.06 17.70 14.54
C LYS A 255 2.31 16.48 15.43
N LEU A 256 3.51 15.91 15.41
CA LEU A 256 3.87 14.78 16.28
C LEU A 256 3.77 15.16 17.77
N GLN A 257 4.25 16.35 18.15
CA GLN A 257 4.11 16.86 19.52
C GLN A 257 2.64 17.04 19.92
N VAL A 258 1.81 17.63 19.05
CA VAL A 258 0.37 17.80 19.29
C VAL A 258 -0.32 16.46 19.49
N LEU A 259 -0.03 15.45 18.65
CA LEU A 259 -0.62 14.12 18.76
C LEU A 259 -0.31 13.42 20.09
N LEU A 260 0.88 13.68 20.65
CA LEU A 260 1.35 13.09 21.90
C LEU A 260 1.02 13.91 23.16
N SER A 261 0.45 15.13 23.00
CA SER A 261 0.15 16.03 24.11
C SER A 261 -1.29 15.86 24.59
N PRO A 262 -1.55 15.27 25.78
CA PRO A 262 -2.92 15.06 26.26
C PRO A 262 -3.73 16.36 26.40
N THR A 263 -3.06 17.46 26.73
CA THR A 263 -3.67 18.80 26.87
C THR A 263 -4.20 19.36 25.55
N ALA A 264 -3.76 18.87 24.40
CA ALA A 264 -4.27 19.30 23.10
C ALA A 264 -5.71 18.76 22.81
N TYR A 265 -6.12 17.69 23.51
CA TYR A 265 -7.40 17.01 23.31
C TYR A 265 -8.51 17.63 24.16
N HIS A 266 -8.84 18.89 23.92
CA HIS A 266 -9.92 19.60 24.63
C HIS A 266 -11.19 19.79 23.77
N ALA A 267 -12.31 20.10 24.43
CA ALA A 267 -13.62 20.22 23.78
C ALA A 267 -13.68 21.27 22.66
N ALA A 268 -12.95 22.38 22.78
CA ALA A 268 -12.89 23.39 21.73
C ALA A 268 -12.23 22.87 20.44
N SER A 269 -11.15 22.08 20.54
CA SER A 269 -10.53 21.43 19.38
C SER A 269 -11.46 20.41 18.73
N LEU A 270 -12.21 19.65 19.53
CA LEU A 270 -13.20 18.72 19.00
C LEU A 270 -14.32 19.45 18.26
N ARG A 271 -14.86 20.53 18.83
CA ARG A 271 -15.89 21.35 18.19
C ARG A 271 -15.40 21.99 16.89
N ALA A 272 -14.17 22.50 16.88
CA ALA A 272 -13.56 23.04 15.67
C ALA A 272 -13.41 21.96 14.59
N ALA A 273 -13.00 20.74 14.96
CA ALA A 273 -12.88 19.64 14.02
C ALA A 273 -14.22 19.18 13.43
N LEU A 274 -15.26 19.09 14.26
CA LEU A 274 -16.63 18.74 13.81
C LEU A 274 -17.22 19.79 12.87
N ASN A 275 -16.81 21.05 13.00
CA ASN A 275 -17.27 22.17 12.19
C ASN A 275 -16.32 22.52 11.02
N GLN A 276 -15.28 21.71 10.78
CA GLN A 276 -14.29 21.96 9.73
C GLN A 276 -14.92 21.98 8.34
N PHE A 277 -15.93 21.13 8.11
CA PHE A 277 -16.60 21.00 6.84
C PHE A 277 -18.04 21.52 6.93
N GLY A 278 -18.51 22.15 5.86
CA GLY A 278 -19.92 22.52 5.73
C GLY A 278 -20.83 21.28 5.69
N PRO A 279 -22.14 21.39 6.02
CA PRO A 279 -23.03 20.24 6.19
C PRO A 279 -23.05 19.26 5.01
N GLY A 280 -23.02 19.77 3.77
CA GLY A 280 -22.98 18.93 2.57
C GLY A 280 -21.68 18.12 2.46
N HIS A 281 -20.53 18.75 2.69
CA HIS A 281 -19.24 18.06 2.67
C HIS A 281 -19.11 17.03 3.80
N THR A 282 -19.66 17.34 4.98
CA THR A 282 -19.72 16.40 6.11
C THR A 282 -20.56 15.17 5.77
N ALA A 283 -21.73 15.35 5.15
CA ALA A 283 -22.59 14.25 4.73
C ALA A 283 -21.90 13.37 3.68
N THR A 284 -21.26 13.97 2.67
CA THR A 284 -20.50 13.24 1.65
C THR A 284 -19.34 12.46 2.25
N LEU A 285 -18.55 13.08 3.13
CA LEU A 285 -17.44 12.42 3.82
C LEU A 285 -17.93 11.26 4.69
N ALA A 286 -19.03 11.44 5.42
CA ALA A 286 -19.64 10.38 6.22
C ALA A 286 -20.09 9.19 5.34
N GLY A 287 -20.78 9.46 4.23
CA GLY A 287 -21.17 8.43 3.26
C GLY A 287 -19.98 7.68 2.67
N LEU A 288 -18.91 8.40 2.34
CA LEU A 288 -17.66 7.83 1.85
C LEU A 288 -16.95 6.94 2.90
N LEU A 289 -16.94 7.36 4.17
CA LEU A 289 -16.41 6.57 5.27
C LEU A 289 -17.24 5.32 5.54
N VAL A 290 -18.57 5.40 5.43
CA VAL A 290 -19.47 4.23 5.52
C VAL A 290 -19.19 3.24 4.39
N LEU A 291 -19.11 3.72 3.14
CA LEU A 291 -18.78 2.88 1.98
C LEU A 291 -17.42 2.20 2.16
N THR A 292 -16.41 2.98 2.56
CA THR A 292 -15.06 2.48 2.82
C THR A 292 -15.04 1.45 3.96
N GLY A 293 -15.78 1.71 5.05
CA GLY A 293 -15.94 0.78 6.15
C GLY A 293 -16.57 -0.54 5.71
N ALA A 294 -17.61 -0.49 4.87
CA ALA A 294 -18.23 -1.69 4.30
C ALA A 294 -17.25 -2.50 3.45
N VAL A 295 -16.41 -1.83 2.64
CA VAL A 295 -15.36 -2.48 1.84
C VAL A 295 -14.33 -3.16 2.75
N LEU A 296 -13.84 -2.48 3.79
CA LEU A 296 -12.90 -3.07 4.76
C LEU A 296 -13.51 -4.27 5.51
N VAL A 297 -14.80 -4.22 5.83
CA VAL A 297 -15.51 -5.38 6.41
C VAL A 297 -15.55 -6.55 5.43
N LEU A 298 -15.84 -6.31 4.15
CA LEU A 298 -15.82 -7.35 3.12
C LEU A 298 -14.42 -7.93 2.91
N GLU A 299 -13.38 -7.11 2.98
CA GLU A 299 -11.99 -7.56 2.98
C GLU A 299 -11.68 -8.44 4.19
N TRP A 300 -12.07 -8.01 5.38
CA TRP A 300 -11.89 -8.76 6.62
C TRP A 300 -12.62 -10.11 6.58
N LEU A 301 -13.88 -10.13 6.11
CA LEU A 301 -14.65 -11.35 5.91
C LEU A 301 -13.99 -12.27 4.86
N SER A 302 -13.42 -11.70 3.80
CA SER A 302 -12.70 -12.48 2.77
C SER A 302 -11.49 -13.20 3.38
N ILE A 303 -10.69 -12.50 4.19
CA ILE A 303 -9.56 -13.11 4.90
C ILE A 303 -10.03 -14.14 5.93
N ARG A 304 -11.00 -13.79 6.79
CA ARG A 304 -11.43 -14.65 7.90
C ARG A 304 -12.17 -15.91 7.46
N LEU A 305 -13.08 -15.80 6.50
CA LEU A 305 -13.98 -16.89 6.11
C LEU A 305 -13.47 -17.69 4.91
N LYS A 306 -12.58 -17.10 4.09
CA LYS A 306 -12.11 -17.71 2.83
C LYS A 306 -10.60 -17.81 2.71
N ASN A 307 -9.86 -17.17 3.61
CA ASN A 307 -8.40 -17.11 3.57
C ASN A 307 -7.84 -16.59 2.22
N GLU A 308 -8.59 -15.69 1.58
CA GLU A 308 -8.24 -15.09 0.29
C GLU A 308 -8.60 -13.61 0.33
N ALA A 309 -7.68 -12.72 -0.05
CA ALA A 309 -7.95 -11.29 -0.09
C ALA A 309 -9.00 -10.97 -1.17
N TYR A 310 -9.91 -10.05 -0.86
CA TYR A 310 -10.94 -9.55 -1.79
C TYR A 310 -11.94 -10.59 -2.33
N TYR A 311 -11.99 -11.81 -1.79
CA TYR A 311 -12.86 -12.89 -2.27
C TYR A 311 -14.31 -12.43 -2.55
N TYR A 312 -14.95 -11.74 -1.59
CA TYR A 312 -16.34 -11.30 -1.74
C TYR A 312 -16.48 -10.14 -2.75
N LEU A 313 -15.48 -9.28 -2.84
CA LEU A 313 -15.46 -8.14 -3.76
C LEU A 313 -15.25 -8.57 -5.23
N ARG A 314 -14.68 -9.76 -5.46
CA ARG A 314 -14.46 -10.32 -6.81
C ARG A 314 -15.54 -11.30 -7.27
N ARG A 315 -16.65 -11.44 -6.55
CA ARG A 315 -17.78 -12.27 -6.99
C ARG A 315 -18.48 -11.60 -8.19
N PRO A 316 -19.02 -12.35 -9.17
CA PRO A 316 -19.63 -11.76 -10.36
C PRO A 316 -20.67 -10.66 -10.07
N ALA A 317 -21.59 -10.90 -9.13
CA ALA A 317 -22.59 -9.91 -8.73
C ALA A 317 -21.99 -8.66 -8.07
N ALA A 318 -20.93 -8.86 -7.27
CA ALA A 318 -20.19 -7.75 -6.68
C ALA A 318 -19.50 -6.93 -7.78
N THR A 319 -18.87 -7.57 -8.75
CA THR A 319 -18.22 -6.90 -9.88
C THR A 319 -19.16 -5.96 -10.64
N VAL A 320 -20.39 -6.39 -10.96
CA VAL A 320 -21.41 -5.53 -11.60
C VAL A 320 -21.71 -4.31 -10.72
N SER A 321 -21.89 -4.53 -9.42
CA SER A 321 -22.16 -3.45 -8.45
C SER A 321 -20.98 -2.47 -8.36
N LEU A 322 -19.73 -2.97 -8.35
CA LEU A 322 -18.52 -2.15 -8.32
C LEU A 322 -18.39 -1.29 -9.58
N VAL A 323 -18.71 -1.84 -10.76
CA VAL A 323 -18.73 -1.07 -12.02
C VAL A 323 -19.79 0.04 -11.94
N ALA A 324 -21.01 -0.27 -11.53
CA ALA A 324 -22.08 0.71 -11.38
C ALA A 324 -21.69 1.83 -10.40
N LEU A 325 -21.18 1.47 -9.21
CA LEU A 325 -20.69 2.44 -8.22
C LEU A 325 -19.55 3.29 -8.76
N THR A 326 -18.61 2.69 -9.51
CA THR A 326 -17.50 3.43 -10.12
C THR A 326 -18.00 4.48 -11.10
N VAL A 327 -19.00 4.17 -11.92
CA VAL A 327 -19.58 5.14 -12.88
C VAL A 327 -20.37 6.23 -12.16
N LEU A 328 -21.17 5.86 -11.16
CA LEU A 328 -22.06 6.80 -10.46
C LEU A 328 -21.32 7.71 -9.47
N LEU A 329 -20.26 7.22 -8.85
CA LEU A 329 -19.56 7.89 -7.75
C LEU A 329 -18.13 8.32 -8.12
N ALA A 330 -17.71 8.20 -9.38
CA ALA A 330 -16.43 8.76 -9.80
C ALA A 330 -16.39 10.26 -9.44
N SER A 331 -15.30 10.72 -8.83
CA SER A 331 -15.16 12.11 -8.37
C SER A 331 -15.26 13.18 -9.48
N GLY A 332 -15.20 12.76 -10.75
CA GLY A 332 -15.12 13.64 -11.91
C GLY A 332 -13.79 14.40 -12.03
N GLN A 333 -12.92 14.31 -11.02
CA GLN A 333 -11.62 14.97 -10.99
C GLN A 333 -10.51 14.00 -11.36
N ASN A 334 -9.51 14.50 -12.08
CA ASN A 334 -8.29 13.76 -12.36
C ASN A 334 -7.27 14.03 -11.25
N ASN A 335 -7.33 13.22 -10.19
CA ASN A 335 -6.32 13.24 -9.16
C ASN A 335 -5.07 12.50 -9.63
N ALA A 336 -3.91 13.14 -9.49
CA ALA A 336 -2.63 12.50 -9.74
C ALA A 336 -2.48 11.24 -8.87
N PHE A 337 -1.84 10.22 -9.44
CA PHE A 337 -1.47 9.02 -8.71
C PHE A 337 -0.61 9.42 -7.50
N ILE A 338 -0.98 8.95 -6.31
CA ILE A 338 -0.43 9.41 -5.04
C ILE A 338 1.08 9.22 -4.95
N TYR A 339 1.59 8.19 -5.62
CA TYR A 339 3.02 7.87 -5.62
C TYR A 339 3.87 8.91 -6.37
N PHE A 340 3.26 9.72 -7.25
CA PHE A 340 3.95 10.82 -7.94
C PHE A 340 3.91 12.14 -7.16
N ALA A 341 3.24 12.16 -6.00
CA ALA A 341 3.21 13.34 -5.14
C ALA A 341 4.46 13.48 -4.24
N PHE A 342 5.38 12.50 -4.30
CA PHE A 342 6.53 12.35 -3.41
C PHE A 342 7.85 12.40 -4.17
#